data_AF-A0A257RXH7-F1
#
_entry.id   AF-A0A257RXH7-F1
#
_cell.length_a   1.000
_cell.length_b   1.000
_cell.length_c   1.000
_cell.angle_alpha   90.00
_cell.angle_beta   90.00
_cell.angle_gamma   90.00
#
_symmetry.space_group_name_H-M   'P 1'
#
loop_
_entity.id
_entity.type
_entity.pdbx_description
1 polymer ?
#
loop_
_entity_poly.entity_id
_entity_poly.type
_entity_poly.pdbx_seq_one_letter_code
_entity_poly.pdbx_strand_id
1 'polypeptide(L)'
;LDHTPDALRDAVLARLGIGEAALRGFTVFRRAVDARRKAAIVLTYTIDVEAKDEAELLARHAASRHVGPTPDIGYRLPRSRPPARRPIVIGTGPCGIFAALILAQAGLRPLILERGKVVRERTKDTWALWRRGVLTPESNVQFGEGGAGTFSDGKLYSQISDPNHLGRKVLTEFVAAGAPEEILYVAHPHIGTFRLVGMVETMRATIERLGGEYRFGAKVIDLAIDNAGDGRQVRGVVLESGETIETDHVILAIGHSSRDTFAMLRDRGVHLDKKPFAIGFRIEHPQSVIDRARYGDHAGHKLLGAADYKLVHHAKNGRSAYSFCMCPGGTVVAATSEPGRVVTNGMSQYSRNERNANAGIVVGISPEDFPGDVLAGVELQRRLETAAYVAGGSNYNAPGQLVG
;
A
#
# COMPACT_ATOMS: atom_id res chain seq x y z
N LEU A 1 -6.68 23.73 16.98
CA LEU A 1 -7.31 22.44 16.64
C LEU A 1 -8.79 22.65 16.31
N ASP A 2 -9.45 23.52 17.07
CA ASP A 2 -10.89 23.81 17.00
C ASP A 2 -11.23 25.05 16.14
N HIS A 3 -10.53 25.23 15.01
CA HIS A 3 -10.84 26.37 14.13
C HIS A 3 -12.19 26.14 13.44
N THR A 4 -12.93 27.22 13.19
CA THR A 4 -14.18 27.16 12.41
C THR A 4 -13.88 26.83 10.94
N PRO A 5 -14.86 26.35 10.17
CA PRO A 5 -14.70 26.15 8.72
C PRO A 5 -14.24 27.43 8.00
N ASP A 6 -14.78 28.58 8.38
CA ASP A 6 -14.47 29.87 7.75
C ASP A 6 -13.06 30.39 8.06
N ALA A 7 -12.45 29.95 9.16
CA ALA A 7 -11.12 30.39 9.57
C ALA A 7 -10.03 30.13 8.50
N LEU A 8 -10.19 29.12 7.65
CA LEU A 8 -9.28 28.88 6.52
C LEU A 8 -9.41 29.96 5.44
N ARG A 9 -10.64 30.35 5.11
CA ARG A 9 -10.92 31.42 4.15
C ARG A 9 -10.34 32.74 4.64
N ASP A 10 -10.57 33.08 5.90
CA ASP A 10 -10.05 34.30 6.52
C ASP A 10 -8.52 34.31 6.54
N ALA A 11 -7.90 33.17 6.86
CA ALA A 11 -6.45 33.02 6.80
C ALA A 11 -5.89 33.23 5.38
N VAL A 12 -6.57 32.74 4.35
CA VAL A 12 -6.19 32.95 2.94
C VAL A 12 -6.27 34.43 2.57
N LEU A 13 -7.40 35.09 2.86
CA LEU A 13 -7.60 36.51 2.57
C LEU A 13 -6.56 37.39 3.28
N ALA A 14 -6.35 37.15 4.59
CA ALA A 14 -5.37 37.87 5.39
C ALA A 14 -3.93 37.62 4.91
N ARG A 15 -3.59 36.37 4.56
CA ARG A 15 -2.24 36.02 4.09
C ARG A 15 -1.90 36.64 2.74
N LEU A 16 -2.89 36.71 1.84
CA LEU A 16 -2.72 37.24 0.49
C LEU A 16 -2.96 38.75 0.41
N GLY A 17 -3.59 39.36 1.42
CA GLY A 17 -3.93 40.78 1.42
C GLY A 17 -4.95 41.12 0.33
N ILE A 18 -5.94 40.26 0.14
CA ILE A 18 -6.99 40.42 -0.88
C ILE A 18 -8.37 40.48 -0.22
N GLY A 19 -9.30 41.21 -0.84
CA GLY A 19 -10.71 41.21 -0.43
C GLY A 19 -11.46 39.97 -0.94
N GLU A 20 -12.62 39.70 -0.37
CA GLU A 20 -13.44 38.52 -0.71
C GLU A 20 -13.76 38.41 -2.20
N ALA A 21 -14.06 39.53 -2.86
CA ALA A 21 -14.41 39.57 -4.28
C ALA A 21 -13.24 39.20 -5.22
N ALA A 22 -12.01 39.14 -4.71
CA ALA A 22 -10.82 38.73 -5.44
C ALA A 22 -10.51 37.23 -5.28
N LEU A 23 -11.08 36.56 -4.26
CA LEU A 23 -10.93 35.11 -4.06
C LEU A 23 -12.01 34.37 -4.87
N ARG A 24 -11.59 33.61 -5.90
CA ARG A 24 -12.50 32.80 -6.72
C ARG A 24 -12.78 31.44 -6.08
N GLY A 25 -11.75 30.85 -5.48
CA GLY A 25 -11.84 29.56 -4.80
C GLY A 25 -10.55 29.20 -4.11
N PHE A 26 -10.58 28.19 -3.25
CA PHE A 26 -9.37 27.57 -2.71
C PHE A 26 -9.62 26.10 -2.42
N THR A 27 -8.55 25.29 -2.48
CA THR A 27 -8.59 23.88 -2.11
C THR A 27 -7.45 23.56 -1.14
N VAL A 28 -7.71 22.63 -0.22
CA VAL A 28 -6.66 22.17 0.69
C VAL A 28 -5.77 21.18 -0.07
N PHE A 29 -4.56 21.61 -0.41
CA PHE A 29 -3.56 20.72 -1.01
C PHE A 29 -2.97 19.76 0.03
N ARG A 30 -2.73 20.26 1.25
CA ARG A 30 -2.19 19.45 2.36
C ARG A 30 -2.69 19.93 3.71
N ARG A 31 -2.98 18.99 4.61
CA ARG A 31 -3.24 19.20 6.04
C ARG A 31 -2.39 18.23 6.87
N ALA A 32 -1.55 18.77 7.73
CA ALA A 32 -0.72 18.01 8.66
C ALA A 32 -1.04 18.37 10.11
N VAL A 33 -0.75 17.45 11.02
CA VAL A 33 -0.85 17.67 12.47
C VAL A 33 0.57 17.85 13.02
N ASP A 34 0.80 18.96 13.71
CA ASP A 34 1.99 19.13 14.54
C ASP A 34 1.63 18.87 16.00
N ALA A 35 1.97 17.65 16.45
CA ALA A 35 1.75 17.18 17.81
C ALA A 35 3.06 17.10 18.63
N ARG A 36 4.11 17.86 18.25
CA ARG A 36 5.39 17.86 19.00
C ARG A 36 5.24 18.40 20.42
N ARG A 37 4.35 19.38 20.61
CA ARG A 37 3.96 19.91 21.92
C ARG A 37 2.53 19.47 22.22
N LYS A 38 2.37 18.49 23.13
CA LYS A 38 1.06 17.92 23.46
C LYS A 38 0.04 18.94 23.95
N ALA A 39 0.48 19.98 24.64
CA ALA A 39 -0.37 21.07 25.14
C ALA A 39 -0.75 22.11 24.07
N ALA A 40 -0.17 22.04 22.86
CA ALA A 40 -0.33 23.03 21.80
C ALA A 40 -0.29 22.37 20.42
N ILE A 41 -1.24 21.46 20.18
CA ILE A 41 -1.37 20.77 18.89
C ILE A 41 -1.96 21.72 17.86
N VAL A 42 -1.25 21.90 16.74
CA VAL A 42 -1.68 22.78 15.65
C VAL A 42 -1.83 22.01 14.34
N LEU A 43 -2.70 22.53 13.47
CA LEU A 43 -2.89 22.03 12.12
C LEU A 43 -2.11 22.94 11.16
N THR A 44 -1.35 22.33 10.27
CA THR A 44 -0.59 23.04 9.24
C THR A 44 -1.22 22.77 7.89
N TYR A 45 -1.48 23.82 7.12
CA TYR A 45 -2.14 23.76 5.83
C TYR A 45 -1.24 24.24 4.70
N THR A 46 -1.37 23.59 3.55
CA THR A 46 -0.96 24.10 2.24
C THR A 46 -2.21 24.21 1.39
N ILE A 47 -2.45 25.38 0.81
CA ILE A 47 -3.68 25.75 0.14
C ILE A 47 -3.36 26.16 -1.29
N ASP A 48 -4.06 25.59 -2.26
CA ASP A 48 -4.10 26.10 -3.63
C ASP A 48 -5.22 27.13 -3.72
N VAL A 49 -4.94 28.29 -4.31
CA VAL A 49 -5.86 29.43 -4.35
C VAL A 49 -6.07 29.86 -5.79
N GLU A 50 -7.33 30.02 -6.18
CA GLU A 50 -7.74 30.67 -7.43
C GLU A 50 -8.15 32.11 -7.11
N ALA A 51 -7.46 33.09 -7.71
CA ALA A 51 -7.70 34.50 -7.43
C ALA A 51 -7.85 35.34 -8.70
N LYS A 52 -8.35 36.57 -8.56
CA LYS A 52 -8.24 37.58 -9.63
C LYS A 52 -6.80 38.10 -9.70
N ASP A 53 -6.35 38.41 -10.91
CA ASP A 53 -5.07 39.06 -11.19
C ASP A 53 -3.86 38.34 -10.53
N GLU A 54 -3.81 37.01 -10.65
CA GLU A 54 -2.83 36.15 -9.97
C GLU A 54 -1.37 36.56 -10.25
N ALA A 55 -1.06 37.02 -11.46
CA ALA A 55 0.27 37.51 -11.80
C ALA A 55 0.69 38.72 -10.95
N GLU A 56 -0.21 39.68 -10.72
CA GLU A 56 0.04 40.84 -9.87
C GLU A 56 0.13 40.41 -8.39
N LEU A 57 -0.75 39.50 -7.96
CA LEU A 57 -0.70 38.95 -6.61
C LEU A 57 0.63 38.25 -6.33
N LEU A 58 1.12 37.42 -7.24
CA LEU A 58 2.42 36.76 -7.13
C LEU A 58 3.57 37.77 -7.12
N ALA A 59 3.51 38.81 -7.95
CA ALA A 59 4.51 39.89 -7.93
C ALA A 59 4.56 40.62 -6.58
N ARG A 60 3.40 40.92 -5.98
CA ARG A 60 3.30 41.53 -4.63
C ARG A 60 3.89 40.64 -3.53
N HIS A 61 3.87 39.32 -3.73
CA HIS A 61 4.38 38.33 -2.78
C HIS A 61 5.73 37.71 -3.18
N ALA A 62 6.48 38.30 -4.13
CA ALA A 62 7.71 37.71 -4.67
C ALA A 62 8.80 37.41 -3.62
N ALA A 63 8.83 38.14 -2.49
CA ALA A 63 9.76 37.90 -1.38
C ALA A 63 9.28 36.83 -0.38
N SER A 64 8.04 36.35 -0.51
CA SER A 64 7.45 35.35 0.38
C SER A 64 7.98 33.95 0.07
N ARG A 65 8.37 33.21 1.10
CA ARG A 65 8.73 31.78 0.98
C ARG A 65 7.52 30.84 1.04
N HIS A 66 6.32 31.38 1.27
CA HIS A 66 5.10 30.63 1.54
C HIS A 66 3.97 30.92 0.54
N VAL A 67 4.23 31.80 -0.44
CA VAL A 67 3.30 32.13 -1.51
C VAL A 67 4.10 31.99 -2.81
N GLY A 68 3.59 31.21 -3.75
CA GLY A 68 4.21 30.94 -5.03
C GLY A 68 3.21 30.29 -5.97
N PRO A 69 3.57 30.12 -7.26
CA PRO A 69 2.69 29.48 -8.21
C PRO A 69 2.44 28.01 -7.82
N THR A 70 1.20 27.55 -7.96
CA THR A 70 0.87 26.13 -7.82
C THR A 70 1.57 25.33 -8.94
N PRO A 71 2.31 24.26 -8.62
CA PRO A 71 3.01 23.46 -9.62
C PRO A 71 2.05 22.67 -10.53
N ASP A 72 2.43 22.46 -11.80
CA ASP A 72 1.73 21.51 -12.69
C ASP A 72 2.04 20.08 -12.26
N ILE A 73 1.06 19.47 -11.58
CA ILE A 73 1.11 18.10 -11.05
C ILE A 73 0.30 17.11 -11.90
N GLY A 74 -0.12 17.51 -13.10
CA GLY A 74 -0.92 16.69 -14.00
C GLY A 74 -0.13 15.48 -14.52
N TYR A 75 -0.68 14.28 -14.36
CA TYR A 75 -0.09 13.08 -14.94
C TYR A 75 -0.22 13.09 -16.47
N ARG A 76 0.92 12.99 -17.16
CA ARG A 76 0.98 12.95 -18.63
C ARG A 76 1.15 11.51 -19.09
N LEU A 77 0.10 10.96 -19.71
CA LEU A 77 0.13 9.61 -20.24
C LEU A 77 1.12 9.52 -21.42
N PRO A 78 2.08 8.56 -21.40
CA PRO A 78 2.98 8.36 -22.51
C PRO A 78 2.23 7.98 -23.80
N ARG A 79 2.72 8.46 -24.95
CA ARG A 79 2.21 8.01 -26.25
C ARG A 79 2.62 6.56 -26.48
N SER A 80 1.68 5.73 -26.90
CA SER A 80 1.91 4.31 -27.19
C SER A 80 1.18 3.92 -28.49
N ARG A 81 1.54 2.75 -29.03
CA ARG A 81 0.80 2.07 -30.09
C ARG A 81 0.46 0.66 -29.61
N PRO A 82 -0.74 0.12 -29.90
CA PRO A 82 -1.08 -1.25 -29.55
C PRO A 82 -0.05 -2.23 -30.14
N PRO A 83 0.59 -3.09 -29.32
CA PRO A 83 1.47 -4.14 -29.81
C PRO A 83 0.68 -5.23 -30.54
N ALA A 84 1.36 -6.04 -31.34
CA ALA A 84 0.76 -7.19 -32.01
C ALA A 84 0.20 -8.22 -31.01
N ARG A 85 0.92 -8.43 -29.89
CA ARG A 85 0.49 -9.26 -28.77
C ARG A 85 0.22 -8.40 -27.55
N ARG A 86 -0.91 -8.65 -26.89
CA ARG A 86 -1.36 -7.88 -25.71
C ARG A 86 -0.32 -7.98 -24.58
N PRO A 87 -0.05 -6.88 -23.85
CA PRO A 87 0.79 -6.96 -22.66
C PRO A 87 0.08 -7.75 -21.55
N ILE A 88 0.83 -8.58 -20.84
CA ILE A 88 0.35 -9.36 -19.70
C ILE A 88 0.83 -8.73 -18.40
N VAL A 89 -0.08 -8.60 -17.43
CA VAL A 89 0.21 -8.21 -16.05
C VAL A 89 -0.11 -9.39 -15.14
N ILE A 90 0.88 -9.89 -14.40
CA ILE A 90 0.72 -11.02 -13.48
C ILE A 90 0.64 -10.47 -12.05
N GLY A 91 -0.51 -10.67 -11.42
CA GLY A 91 -0.83 -10.21 -10.06
C GLY A 91 -1.68 -8.94 -10.04
N THR A 92 -2.62 -8.88 -9.10
CA THR A 92 -3.58 -7.78 -8.93
C THR A 92 -3.38 -7.00 -7.63
N GLY A 93 -2.16 -7.01 -7.09
CA GLY A 93 -1.77 -6.05 -6.05
C GLY A 93 -1.76 -4.61 -6.58
N PRO A 94 -1.48 -3.60 -5.72
CA PRO A 94 -1.46 -2.19 -6.13
C PRO A 94 -0.56 -1.93 -7.36
N CYS A 95 0.60 -2.58 -7.44
CA CYS A 95 1.50 -2.48 -8.60
C CYS A 95 0.82 -2.96 -9.89
N GLY A 96 0.21 -4.14 -9.87
CA GLY A 96 -0.44 -4.73 -11.04
C GLY A 96 -1.69 -3.96 -11.46
N ILE A 97 -2.50 -3.49 -10.50
CA ILE A 97 -3.68 -2.67 -10.78
C ILE A 97 -3.27 -1.37 -11.50
N PHE A 98 -2.25 -0.66 -11.02
CA PHE A 98 -1.83 0.58 -11.68
C PHE A 98 -1.12 0.33 -13.01
N ALA A 99 -0.32 -0.72 -13.13
CA ALA A 99 0.26 -1.11 -14.42
C ALA A 99 -0.86 -1.38 -15.45
N ALA A 100 -1.86 -2.19 -15.09
CA ALA A 100 -3.01 -2.47 -15.93
C ALA A 100 -3.84 -1.22 -16.26
N LEU A 101 -4.08 -0.34 -15.27
CA LEU A 101 -4.81 0.91 -15.48
C LEU A 101 -4.12 1.83 -16.48
N ILE A 102 -2.81 2.05 -16.33
CA ILE A 102 -2.05 2.91 -17.24
C ILE A 102 -1.99 2.30 -18.65
N LEU A 103 -1.76 0.98 -18.77
CA LEU A 103 -1.79 0.29 -20.06
C LEU A 103 -3.18 0.40 -20.73
N ALA A 104 -4.26 0.25 -19.96
CA ALA A 104 -5.62 0.37 -20.47
C ALA A 104 -5.99 1.81 -20.86
N GLN A 105 -5.61 2.81 -20.04
CA GLN A 105 -5.74 4.24 -20.38
C GLN A 105 -4.98 4.59 -21.67
N ALA A 106 -3.87 3.90 -21.94
CA ALA A 106 -3.10 4.03 -23.17
C ALA A 106 -3.63 3.20 -24.34
N GLY A 107 -4.80 2.55 -24.21
CA GLY A 107 -5.43 1.76 -25.27
C GLY A 107 -4.73 0.43 -25.58
N LEU A 108 -3.84 -0.05 -24.71
CA LEU A 108 -3.03 -1.25 -24.94
C LEU A 108 -3.73 -2.55 -24.56
N ARG A 109 -4.95 -2.48 -24.02
CA ARG A 109 -5.83 -3.63 -23.73
C ARG A 109 -5.11 -4.77 -22.99
N PRO A 110 -4.54 -4.52 -21.79
CA PRO A 110 -3.76 -5.53 -21.08
C PRO A 110 -4.59 -6.77 -20.72
N LEU A 111 -3.93 -7.92 -20.60
CA LEU A 111 -4.47 -9.12 -19.97
C LEU A 111 -3.90 -9.24 -18.55
N ILE A 112 -4.77 -9.32 -17.56
CA ILE A 112 -4.41 -9.36 -16.14
C ILE A 112 -4.69 -10.77 -15.61
N LEU A 113 -3.66 -11.42 -15.09
CA LEU A 113 -3.72 -12.78 -14.57
C LEU A 113 -3.53 -12.77 -13.06
N GLU A 114 -4.51 -13.28 -12.32
CA GLU A 114 -4.47 -13.38 -10.86
C GLU A 114 -4.67 -14.83 -10.42
N ARG A 115 -3.75 -15.33 -9.59
CA ARG A 115 -3.82 -16.68 -9.03
C ARG A 115 -5.01 -16.85 -8.09
N GLY A 116 -5.32 -15.80 -7.32
CA GLY A 116 -6.43 -15.83 -6.37
C GLY A 116 -7.77 -15.43 -6.96
N LYS A 117 -8.74 -15.27 -6.05
CA LYS A 117 -10.13 -15.02 -6.40
C LYS A 117 -10.48 -13.53 -6.41
N VAL A 118 -11.64 -13.23 -7.00
CA VAL A 118 -12.33 -11.94 -6.85
C VAL A 118 -12.58 -11.62 -5.37
N VAL A 119 -12.59 -10.34 -5.02
CA VAL A 119 -12.43 -9.87 -3.64
C VAL A 119 -13.50 -10.38 -2.69
N ARG A 120 -14.75 -10.57 -3.14
CA ARG A 120 -15.84 -11.08 -2.28
C ARG A 120 -15.69 -12.55 -1.93
N GLU A 121 -15.27 -13.37 -2.88
CA GLU A 121 -14.96 -14.78 -2.64
C GLU A 121 -13.70 -14.91 -1.79
N ARG A 122 -12.67 -14.14 -2.13
CA ARG A 122 -11.43 -14.02 -1.35
C ARG A 122 -11.69 -13.62 0.10
N THR A 123 -12.64 -12.72 0.32
CA THR A 123 -13.06 -12.33 1.67
C THR A 123 -13.60 -13.53 2.43
N LYS A 124 -14.51 -14.33 1.84
CA LYS A 124 -15.02 -15.54 2.49
C LYS A 124 -13.90 -16.51 2.88
N ASP A 125 -12.94 -16.74 1.97
CA ASP A 125 -11.82 -17.65 2.22
C ASP A 125 -10.89 -17.13 3.33
N THR A 126 -10.60 -15.83 3.32
CA THR A 126 -9.77 -15.17 4.35
C THR A 126 -10.44 -15.23 5.72
N TRP A 127 -11.74 -14.98 5.81
CA TRP A 127 -12.50 -15.12 7.05
C TRP A 127 -12.61 -16.57 7.52
N ALA A 128 -12.59 -17.55 6.61
CA ALA A 128 -12.55 -18.96 6.97
C ALA A 128 -11.25 -19.31 7.72
N LEU A 129 -10.11 -18.75 7.30
CA LEU A 129 -8.86 -18.86 8.05
C LEU A 129 -9.00 -18.21 9.44
N TRP A 130 -9.44 -16.96 9.48
CA TRP A 130 -9.48 -16.19 10.74
C TRP A 130 -10.46 -16.73 11.78
N ARG A 131 -11.59 -17.31 11.36
CA ARG A 131 -12.62 -17.82 12.29
C ARG A 131 -12.56 -19.31 12.53
N ARG A 132 -12.06 -20.09 11.56
CA ARG A 132 -12.14 -21.56 11.58
C ARG A 132 -10.80 -22.26 11.37
N GLY A 133 -9.70 -21.52 11.19
CA GLY A 133 -8.38 -22.10 10.90
C GLY A 133 -8.29 -22.80 9.55
N VAL A 134 -9.18 -22.46 8.59
CA VAL A 134 -9.21 -23.09 7.26
C VAL A 134 -8.51 -22.21 6.24
N LEU A 135 -7.28 -22.57 5.85
CA LEU A 135 -6.52 -21.87 4.82
C LEU A 135 -6.92 -22.34 3.41
N THR A 136 -7.16 -21.38 2.51
CA THR A 136 -7.11 -21.61 1.05
C THR A 136 -5.80 -21.04 0.50
N PRO A 137 -4.81 -21.86 0.11
CA PRO A 137 -3.46 -21.38 -0.23
C PRO A 137 -3.41 -20.38 -1.40
N GLU A 138 -4.35 -20.47 -2.34
CA GLU A 138 -4.45 -19.57 -3.49
C GLU A 138 -5.36 -18.35 -3.23
N SER A 139 -6.07 -18.29 -2.10
CA SER A 139 -7.06 -17.23 -1.79
C SER A 139 -7.03 -16.88 -0.31
N ASN A 140 -6.26 -15.85 0.04
CA ASN A 140 -5.96 -15.48 1.42
C ASN A 140 -5.53 -14.02 1.53
N VAL A 141 -4.95 -13.63 2.67
CA VAL A 141 -4.46 -12.27 2.92
C VAL A 141 -3.43 -11.81 1.87
N GLN A 142 -2.66 -12.71 1.29
CA GLN A 142 -1.63 -12.38 0.30
C GLN A 142 -2.16 -12.38 -1.14
N PHE A 143 -2.99 -13.38 -1.50
CA PHE A 143 -3.38 -13.65 -2.89
C PHE A 143 -4.86 -13.43 -3.19
N GLY A 144 -5.15 -12.96 -4.41
CA GLY A 144 -6.47 -12.54 -4.89
C GLY A 144 -6.58 -11.04 -5.14
N GLU A 145 -7.77 -10.60 -5.56
CA GLU A 145 -8.04 -9.23 -6.03
C GLU A 145 -7.59 -8.15 -5.02
N GLY A 146 -6.71 -7.24 -5.47
CA GLY A 146 -6.10 -6.19 -4.66
C GLY A 146 -4.81 -6.60 -3.93
N GLY A 147 -4.41 -7.87 -4.04
CA GLY A 147 -3.21 -8.44 -3.42
C GLY A 147 -3.14 -8.20 -1.90
N ALA A 148 -1.93 -8.11 -1.36
CA ALA A 148 -1.70 -7.90 0.08
C ALA A 148 -2.24 -6.56 0.62
N GLY A 149 -2.65 -5.62 -0.25
CA GLY A 149 -3.17 -4.32 0.16
C GLY A 149 -4.60 -4.39 0.71
N THR A 150 -5.43 -5.32 0.24
CA THR A 150 -6.88 -5.34 0.51
C THR A 150 -7.24 -5.42 2.00
N PHE A 151 -6.62 -6.34 2.74
CA PHE A 151 -6.90 -6.55 4.16
C PHE A 151 -5.89 -5.81 5.04
N SER A 152 -5.85 -4.48 4.89
CA SER A 152 -4.92 -3.61 5.59
C SER A 152 -5.58 -2.31 6.04
N ASP A 153 -4.91 -1.55 6.89
CA ASP A 153 -5.31 -0.16 7.21
C ASP A 153 -5.26 0.76 5.96
N GLY A 154 -4.56 0.34 4.89
CA GLY A 154 -4.48 1.11 3.65
C GLY A 154 -3.78 2.45 3.83
N LYS A 155 -2.64 2.47 4.54
CA LYS A 155 -1.83 3.67 4.75
C LYS A 155 -1.11 4.05 3.46
N LEU A 156 -1.22 5.32 3.06
CA LEU A 156 -0.73 5.79 1.75
C LEU A 156 0.37 6.86 1.86
N TYR A 157 1.08 6.90 3.00
CA TYR A 157 2.20 7.81 3.16
C TYR A 157 3.51 7.15 2.68
N SER A 158 4.30 7.87 1.88
CA SER A 158 5.64 7.47 1.44
C SER A 158 6.65 8.55 1.82
N GLN A 159 7.89 8.13 2.09
CA GLN A 159 9.02 9.03 2.32
C GLN A 159 9.93 9.15 1.08
N ILE A 160 9.50 8.55 -0.04
CA ILE A 160 10.24 8.58 -1.30
C ILE A 160 10.01 9.93 -1.99
N SER A 161 11.07 10.49 -2.57
CA SER A 161 10.96 11.69 -3.42
C SER A 161 10.20 11.35 -4.70
N ASP A 162 9.22 12.18 -5.05
CA ASP A 162 8.34 11.98 -6.20
C ASP A 162 8.29 13.24 -7.07
N PRO A 163 9.36 13.54 -7.82
CA PRO A 163 9.42 14.73 -8.68
C PRO A 163 8.43 14.67 -9.85
N ASN A 164 7.91 13.49 -10.17
CA ASN A 164 6.95 13.26 -11.26
C ASN A 164 5.49 13.23 -10.78
N HIS A 165 5.26 13.45 -9.47
CA HIS A 165 3.93 13.47 -8.86
C HIS A 165 3.10 12.18 -9.12
N LEU A 166 3.75 11.02 -9.27
CA LEU A 166 3.09 9.74 -9.49
C LEU A 166 2.20 9.34 -8.31
N GLY A 167 2.58 9.72 -7.09
CA GLY A 167 1.75 9.54 -5.89
C GLY A 167 0.43 10.30 -6.01
N ARG A 168 0.42 11.51 -6.60
CA ARG A 168 -0.81 12.26 -6.82
C ARG A 168 -1.73 11.54 -7.81
N LYS A 169 -1.19 10.98 -8.90
CA LYS A 169 -1.95 10.14 -9.84
C LYS A 169 -2.58 8.95 -9.13
N VAL A 170 -1.83 8.24 -8.29
CA VAL A 170 -2.33 7.10 -7.52
C VAL A 170 -3.51 7.50 -6.61
N LEU A 171 -3.34 8.56 -5.82
CA LEU A 171 -4.38 9.03 -4.90
C LEU A 171 -5.63 9.51 -5.65
N THR A 172 -5.46 10.17 -6.79
CA THR A 172 -6.58 10.65 -7.62
C THR A 172 -7.40 9.49 -8.18
N GLU A 173 -6.74 8.44 -8.67
CA GLU A 173 -7.43 7.24 -9.16
C GLU A 173 -8.13 6.47 -8.03
N PHE A 174 -7.57 6.46 -6.82
CA PHE A 174 -8.25 5.89 -5.66
C PHE A 174 -9.52 6.68 -5.30
N VAL A 175 -9.47 8.01 -5.28
CA VAL A 175 -10.67 8.83 -5.05
C VAL A 175 -11.69 8.62 -6.16
N ALA A 176 -11.27 8.57 -7.43
CA ALA A 176 -12.15 8.25 -8.55
C ALA A 176 -12.80 6.86 -8.43
N ALA A 177 -12.13 5.93 -7.72
CA ALA A 177 -12.64 4.60 -7.38
C ALA A 177 -13.41 4.53 -6.04
N GLY A 178 -13.78 5.67 -5.44
CA GLY A 178 -14.61 5.74 -4.24
C GLY A 178 -13.84 5.79 -2.91
N ALA A 179 -12.52 5.99 -2.94
CA ALA A 179 -11.77 6.30 -1.73
C ALA A 179 -12.13 7.70 -1.20
N PRO A 180 -11.92 7.97 0.10
CA PRO A 180 -12.30 9.25 0.71
C PRO A 180 -11.48 10.41 0.15
N GLU A 181 -12.11 11.53 -0.20
CA GLU A 181 -11.42 12.69 -0.80
C GLU A 181 -10.27 13.21 0.07
N GLU A 182 -10.39 13.07 1.39
CA GLU A 182 -9.37 13.47 2.36
C GLU A 182 -8.00 12.80 2.17
N ILE A 183 -7.93 11.66 1.47
CA ILE A 183 -6.63 11.04 1.17
C ILE A 183 -5.75 11.91 0.28
N LEU A 184 -6.34 12.85 -0.46
CA LEU A 184 -5.61 13.78 -1.33
C LEU A 184 -4.86 14.85 -0.55
N TYR A 185 -5.27 15.16 0.68
CA TYR A 185 -4.72 16.28 1.43
C TYR A 185 -4.24 15.93 2.84
N VAL A 186 -4.75 14.89 3.49
CA VAL A 186 -4.26 14.50 4.82
C VAL A 186 -2.84 13.94 4.71
N ALA A 187 -1.93 14.43 5.57
CA ALA A 187 -0.50 14.09 5.49
C ALA A 187 -0.16 12.61 5.76
N HIS A 188 -0.98 11.92 6.55
CA HIS A 188 -0.86 10.48 6.82
C HIS A 188 -2.19 9.79 6.51
N PRO A 189 -2.58 9.71 5.23
CA PRO A 189 -3.90 9.25 4.85
C PRO A 189 -4.00 7.74 4.94
N HIS A 190 -5.22 7.26 5.18
CA HIS A 190 -5.54 5.84 5.19
C HIS A 190 -6.96 5.60 4.63
N ILE A 191 -7.20 4.39 4.12
CA ILE A 191 -8.49 4.03 3.50
C ILE A 191 -9.29 3.06 4.37
N GLY A 192 -8.62 2.09 5.01
CA GLY A 192 -9.24 1.01 5.79
C GLY A 192 -9.81 -0.13 4.93
N THR A 193 -9.77 -1.34 5.49
CA THR A 193 -10.08 -2.62 4.82
C THR A 193 -11.38 -2.62 3.99
N PHE A 194 -12.54 -2.25 4.58
CA PHE A 194 -13.81 -2.37 3.84
C PHE A 194 -13.94 -1.41 2.66
N ARG A 195 -13.34 -0.21 2.75
CA ARG A 195 -13.34 0.75 1.64
C ARG A 195 -12.43 0.28 0.52
N LEU A 196 -11.31 -0.37 0.85
CA LEU A 196 -10.41 -0.97 -0.15
C LEU A 196 -11.11 -2.04 -0.99
N VAL A 197 -12.01 -2.84 -0.40
CA VAL A 197 -12.78 -3.87 -1.14
C VAL A 197 -13.62 -3.25 -2.27
N GLY A 198 -14.43 -2.24 -1.96
CA GLY A 198 -15.24 -1.57 -3.00
C GLY A 198 -14.39 -0.80 -4.01
N MET A 199 -13.26 -0.25 -3.55
CA MET A 199 -12.32 0.47 -4.42
C MET A 199 -11.70 -0.45 -5.46
N VAL A 200 -11.23 -1.65 -5.09
CA VAL A 200 -10.62 -2.58 -6.06
C VAL A 200 -11.64 -3.10 -7.08
N GLU A 201 -12.90 -3.34 -6.66
CA GLU A 201 -14.00 -3.69 -7.58
C GLU A 201 -14.22 -2.58 -8.62
N THR A 202 -14.21 -1.32 -8.18
CA THR A 202 -14.40 -0.16 -9.06
C THR A 202 -13.22 0.07 -10.01
N MET A 203 -11.99 -0.13 -9.53
CA MET A 203 -10.80 -0.05 -10.37
C MET A 203 -10.79 -1.16 -11.43
N ARG A 204 -11.13 -2.40 -11.07
CA ARG A 204 -11.27 -3.49 -12.04
C ARG A 204 -12.30 -3.15 -13.13
N ALA A 205 -13.50 -2.72 -12.74
CA ALA A 205 -14.55 -2.34 -13.68
C ALA A 205 -14.10 -1.21 -14.63
N THR A 206 -13.31 -0.26 -14.13
CA THR A 206 -12.73 0.82 -14.93
C THR A 206 -11.74 0.28 -15.97
N ILE A 207 -10.86 -0.63 -15.57
CA ILE A 207 -9.87 -1.25 -16.45
C ILE A 207 -10.55 -2.11 -17.52
N GLU A 208 -11.58 -2.88 -17.14
CA GLU A 208 -12.41 -3.66 -18.06
C GLU A 208 -13.12 -2.76 -19.10
N ARG A 209 -13.70 -1.64 -18.65
CA ARG A 209 -14.31 -0.63 -19.54
C ARG A 209 -13.31 -0.02 -20.51
N LEU A 210 -12.04 0.11 -20.11
CA LEU A 210 -10.94 0.60 -20.95
C LEU A 210 -10.34 -0.52 -21.84
N GLY A 211 -10.93 -1.71 -21.85
CA GLY A 211 -10.55 -2.82 -22.73
C GLY A 211 -9.49 -3.77 -22.15
N GLY A 212 -9.13 -3.63 -20.87
CA GLY A 212 -8.38 -4.66 -20.14
C GLY A 212 -9.25 -5.90 -19.87
N GLU A 213 -8.61 -7.05 -19.61
CA GLU A 213 -9.30 -8.30 -19.30
C GLU A 213 -8.70 -8.92 -18.04
N TYR A 214 -9.54 -9.28 -17.07
CA TYR A 214 -9.10 -9.99 -15.87
C TYR A 214 -9.41 -11.48 -15.99
N ARG A 215 -8.45 -12.32 -15.59
CA ARG A 215 -8.65 -13.75 -15.33
C ARG A 215 -8.22 -14.07 -13.90
N PHE A 216 -9.20 -14.31 -13.05
CA PHE A 216 -8.99 -14.81 -11.68
C PHE A 216 -8.89 -16.34 -11.69
N GLY A 217 -8.21 -16.91 -10.68
CA GLY A 217 -7.88 -18.33 -10.68
C GLY A 217 -6.89 -18.73 -11.80
N ALA A 218 -6.22 -17.76 -12.42
CA ALA A 218 -5.29 -17.96 -13.52
C ALA A 218 -3.85 -17.82 -13.01
N LYS A 219 -3.36 -18.89 -12.36
CA LYS A 219 -2.00 -18.94 -11.86
C LYS A 219 -1.02 -19.20 -12.99
N VAL A 220 -0.07 -18.27 -13.19
CA VAL A 220 1.09 -18.49 -14.07
C VAL A 220 2.09 -19.37 -13.34
N ILE A 221 2.40 -20.52 -13.94
CA ILE A 221 3.35 -21.51 -13.40
C ILE A 221 4.67 -21.53 -14.17
N ASP A 222 4.74 -20.87 -15.32
CA ASP A 222 5.94 -20.86 -16.15
C ASP A 222 6.02 -19.69 -17.12
N LEU A 223 7.23 -19.44 -17.64
CA LEU A 223 7.49 -18.48 -18.71
C LEU A 223 8.02 -19.21 -19.95
N ALA A 224 7.41 -18.94 -21.10
CA ALA A 224 7.98 -19.35 -22.37
C ALA A 224 9.10 -18.37 -22.73
N ILE A 225 10.35 -18.83 -22.62
CA ILE A 225 11.53 -18.00 -22.89
C ILE A 225 12.26 -18.59 -24.10
N ASP A 226 12.37 -17.78 -25.14
CA ASP A 226 13.19 -18.06 -26.30
C ASP A 226 14.64 -17.66 -26.00
N ASN A 227 15.55 -18.57 -26.28
CA ASN A 227 16.99 -18.40 -26.09
C ASN A 227 17.74 -18.36 -27.43
N ALA A 228 17.04 -18.21 -28.56
CA ALA A 228 17.66 -18.11 -29.87
C ALA A 228 18.30 -16.73 -30.11
N GLY A 229 19.52 -16.70 -30.64
CA GLY A 229 20.26 -15.47 -31.00
C GLY A 229 21.08 -14.88 -29.85
N ASP A 230 21.37 -13.57 -29.92
CA ASP A 230 22.27 -12.86 -28.98
C ASP A 230 21.60 -12.46 -27.64
N GLY A 231 20.39 -12.94 -27.36
CA GLY A 231 19.65 -12.55 -26.16
C GLY A 231 18.52 -13.50 -25.78
N ARG A 232 17.98 -13.32 -24.57
CA ARG A 232 16.83 -14.07 -24.05
C ARG A 232 15.58 -13.21 -24.13
N GLN A 233 14.49 -13.77 -24.65
CA GLN A 233 13.23 -13.04 -24.86
C GLN A 233 12.05 -13.85 -24.31
N VAL A 234 11.19 -13.21 -23.52
CA VAL A 234 9.91 -13.80 -23.13
C VAL A 234 8.98 -13.82 -24.35
N ARG A 235 8.35 -14.96 -24.62
CA ARG A 235 7.39 -15.18 -25.72
C ARG A 235 5.99 -15.53 -25.25
N GLY A 236 5.82 -15.77 -23.95
CA GLY A 236 4.53 -16.04 -23.36
C GLY A 236 4.62 -16.50 -21.92
N VAL A 237 3.46 -16.82 -21.38
CA VAL A 237 3.27 -17.35 -20.02
C VAL A 237 2.48 -18.65 -20.09
N VAL A 238 2.77 -19.58 -19.19
CA VAL A 238 2.04 -20.85 -19.08
C VAL A 238 1.22 -20.83 -17.80
N LEU A 239 -0.08 -21.09 -17.92
CA LEU A 239 -1.00 -21.20 -16.80
C LEU A 239 -0.99 -22.61 -16.21
N GLU A 240 -1.40 -22.73 -14.95
CA GLU A 240 -1.60 -24.01 -14.25
C GLU A 240 -2.60 -24.93 -14.98
N SER A 241 -3.53 -24.34 -15.74
CA SER A 241 -4.47 -25.08 -16.60
C SER A 241 -3.81 -25.76 -17.81
N GLY A 242 -2.55 -25.45 -18.10
CA GLY A 242 -1.84 -25.87 -19.32
C GLY A 242 -1.98 -24.90 -20.49
N GLU A 243 -2.83 -23.87 -20.39
CA GLU A 243 -2.93 -22.82 -21.42
C GLU A 243 -1.62 -22.04 -21.54
N THR A 244 -1.12 -21.85 -22.76
CA THR A 244 -0.01 -20.95 -23.05
C THR A 244 -0.53 -19.70 -23.74
N ILE A 245 -0.21 -18.53 -23.18
CA ILE A 245 -0.64 -17.25 -23.71
C ILE A 245 0.57 -16.51 -24.26
N GLU A 246 0.60 -16.29 -25.57
CA GLU A 246 1.72 -15.62 -26.24
C GLU A 246 1.75 -14.12 -25.93
N THR A 247 2.95 -13.62 -25.58
CA THR A 247 3.23 -12.19 -25.44
C THR A 247 4.73 -11.93 -25.41
N ASP A 248 5.14 -10.76 -25.88
CA ASP A 248 6.51 -10.29 -25.73
C ASP A 248 6.66 -9.28 -24.57
N HIS A 249 5.57 -9.01 -23.84
CA HIS A 249 5.50 -8.01 -22.79
C HIS A 249 4.84 -8.59 -21.53
N VAL A 250 5.64 -8.84 -20.50
CA VAL A 250 5.17 -9.36 -19.20
C VAL A 250 5.59 -8.42 -18.08
N ILE A 251 4.63 -8.03 -17.25
CA ILE A 251 4.87 -7.33 -15.97
C ILE A 251 4.64 -8.33 -14.83
N LEU A 252 5.71 -8.61 -14.07
CA LEU A 252 5.64 -9.43 -12.85
C LEU A 252 5.32 -8.53 -11.64
N ALA A 253 4.05 -8.44 -11.27
CA ALA A 253 3.54 -7.69 -10.11
C ALA A 253 3.03 -8.63 -9.00
N ILE A 254 3.78 -9.70 -8.76
CA ILE A 254 3.37 -10.91 -8.02
C ILE A 254 3.44 -10.81 -6.48
N GLY A 255 3.89 -9.68 -5.95
CA GLY A 255 4.12 -9.52 -4.49
C GLY A 255 5.26 -10.40 -3.95
N HIS A 256 5.60 -10.23 -2.67
CA HIS A 256 6.76 -10.91 -2.07
C HIS A 256 6.42 -12.32 -1.51
N SER A 257 5.17 -12.75 -1.57
CA SER A 257 4.73 -14.06 -1.06
C SER A 257 4.65 -15.14 -2.14
N SER A 258 4.87 -14.81 -3.41
CA SER A 258 4.82 -15.74 -4.54
C SER A 258 6.08 -16.61 -4.64
N ARG A 259 6.33 -17.39 -3.59
CA ARG A 259 7.53 -18.20 -3.36
C ARG A 259 7.74 -19.28 -4.42
N ASP A 260 6.64 -19.90 -4.84
CA ASP A 260 6.60 -20.84 -5.96
C ASP A 260 7.03 -20.17 -7.28
N THR A 261 6.53 -18.97 -7.55
CA THR A 261 6.97 -18.19 -8.71
C THR A 261 8.45 -17.81 -8.62
N PHE A 262 9.00 -17.51 -7.44
CA PHE A 262 10.44 -17.26 -7.28
C PHE A 262 11.29 -18.48 -7.61
N ALA A 263 10.84 -19.68 -7.20
CA ALA A 263 11.49 -20.94 -7.57
C ALA A 263 11.46 -21.13 -9.09
N MET A 264 10.30 -20.95 -9.74
CA MET A 264 10.19 -20.99 -11.19
C MET A 264 11.13 -20.01 -11.88
N LEU A 265 11.22 -18.75 -11.42
CA LEU A 265 12.11 -17.75 -12.00
C LEU A 265 13.58 -18.15 -11.89
N ARG A 266 14.00 -18.66 -10.73
CA ARG A 266 15.35 -19.20 -10.52
C ARG A 266 15.63 -20.36 -11.47
N ASP A 267 14.71 -21.32 -11.57
CA ASP A 267 14.86 -22.52 -12.39
C ASP A 267 14.84 -22.21 -13.89
N ARG A 268 14.14 -21.14 -14.29
CA ARG A 268 14.21 -20.53 -15.62
C ARG A 268 15.43 -19.63 -15.81
N GLY A 269 16.36 -19.57 -14.87
CA GLY A 269 17.59 -18.79 -14.97
C GLY A 269 17.35 -17.28 -15.10
N VAL A 270 16.22 -16.77 -14.64
CA VAL A 270 16.01 -15.32 -14.53
C VAL A 270 16.95 -14.80 -13.44
N HIS A 271 17.62 -13.68 -13.69
CA HIS A 271 18.52 -13.09 -12.70
C HIS A 271 17.75 -12.69 -11.44
N LEU A 272 18.26 -13.11 -10.29
CA LEU A 272 17.69 -12.82 -8.97
C LEU A 272 18.86 -12.47 -8.03
N ASP A 273 18.63 -11.51 -7.14
CA ASP A 273 19.58 -11.13 -6.09
C ASP A 273 18.95 -11.33 -4.71
N LYS A 274 19.78 -11.71 -3.74
CA LYS A 274 19.37 -11.74 -2.33
C LYS A 274 19.11 -10.32 -1.86
N LYS A 275 17.96 -10.13 -1.19
CA LYS A 275 17.59 -8.85 -0.61
C LYS A 275 17.49 -8.94 0.92
N PRO A 276 18.15 -8.04 1.68
CA PRO A 276 17.91 -7.89 3.11
C PRO A 276 16.43 -7.61 3.40
N PHE A 277 15.94 -8.12 4.54
CA PHE A 277 14.57 -7.92 4.99
C PHE A 277 14.50 -7.86 6.52
N ALA A 278 13.29 -7.74 7.08
CA ALA A 278 13.12 -7.67 8.53
C ALA A 278 12.11 -8.70 9.02
N ILE A 279 12.35 -9.20 10.23
CA ILE A 279 11.51 -10.18 10.93
C ILE A 279 11.30 -9.74 12.38
N GLY A 280 10.24 -10.22 13.01
CA GLY A 280 9.95 -9.89 14.42
C GLY A 280 8.55 -10.30 14.81
N PHE A 281 7.96 -9.56 15.74
CA PHE A 281 6.68 -9.88 16.35
C PHE A 281 5.67 -8.75 16.17
N ARG A 282 4.38 -9.08 16.15
CA ARG A 282 3.33 -8.08 16.37
C ARG A 282 3.19 -7.84 17.86
N ILE A 283 3.24 -6.59 18.28
CA ILE A 283 2.96 -6.15 19.65
C ILE A 283 1.60 -5.45 19.70
N GLU A 284 0.89 -5.60 20.81
CA GLU A 284 -0.40 -4.95 21.06
C GLU A 284 -0.39 -4.20 22.39
N HIS A 285 -1.04 -3.03 22.40
CA HIS A 285 -1.32 -2.26 23.62
C HIS A 285 -2.71 -1.62 23.50
N PRO A 286 -3.40 -1.30 24.60
CA PRO A 286 -4.64 -0.52 24.51
C PRO A 286 -4.42 0.79 23.75
N GLN A 287 -5.28 1.09 22.77
CA GLN A 287 -5.15 2.30 21.94
C GLN A 287 -5.14 3.57 22.81
N SER A 288 -5.90 3.59 23.91
CA SER A 288 -5.98 4.71 24.86
C SER A 288 -4.63 5.07 25.48
N VAL A 289 -3.72 4.10 25.67
CA VAL A 289 -2.37 4.36 26.17
C VAL A 289 -1.57 5.16 25.16
N ILE A 290 -1.68 4.81 23.87
CA ILE A 290 -1.01 5.52 22.79
C ILE A 290 -1.63 6.91 22.59
N ASP A 291 -2.96 7.02 22.62
CA ASP A 291 -3.66 8.29 22.48
C ASP A 291 -3.24 9.28 23.58
N ARG A 292 -3.24 8.84 24.84
CA ARG A 292 -2.78 9.66 25.97
C ARG A 292 -1.30 10.02 25.83
N ALA A 293 -0.47 9.06 25.41
CA ALA A 293 0.97 9.28 25.23
C ALA A 293 1.29 10.24 24.08
N ARG A 294 0.44 10.36 23.05
CA ARG A 294 0.69 11.23 21.89
C ARG A 294 -0.03 12.57 21.96
N TYR A 295 -1.28 12.57 22.40
CA TYR A 295 -2.16 13.74 22.35
C TYR A 295 -2.56 14.29 23.73
N GLY A 296 -2.26 13.61 24.83
CA GLY A 296 -2.57 14.09 26.18
C GLY A 296 -4.09 14.26 26.37
N ASP A 297 -4.52 15.46 26.76
CA ASP A 297 -5.93 15.78 26.97
C ASP A 297 -6.73 15.97 25.67
N HIS A 298 -6.03 16.10 24.52
CA HIS A 298 -6.69 16.14 23.20
C HIS A 298 -6.97 14.74 22.62
N ALA A 299 -6.69 13.66 23.37
CA ALA A 299 -7.06 12.31 22.98
C ALA A 299 -8.57 12.21 22.70
N GLY A 300 -8.95 11.54 21.60
CA GLY A 300 -10.34 11.44 21.15
C GLY A 300 -10.84 12.62 20.31
N HIS A 301 -10.01 13.64 20.06
CA HIS A 301 -10.38 14.73 19.16
C HIS A 301 -10.55 14.22 17.72
N LYS A 302 -11.72 14.49 17.11
CA LYS A 302 -12.12 13.94 15.79
C LYS A 302 -11.10 14.19 14.67
N LEU A 303 -10.51 15.39 14.62
CA LEU A 303 -9.50 15.72 13.59
C LEU A 303 -8.12 15.06 13.80
N LEU A 304 -7.83 14.61 15.03
CA LEU A 304 -6.58 13.89 15.33
C LEU A 304 -6.74 12.39 15.05
N GLY A 305 -7.93 11.86 15.31
CA GLY A 305 -8.20 10.42 15.18
C GLY A 305 -7.42 9.59 16.20
N ALA A 306 -7.33 8.29 15.93
CA ALA A 306 -6.54 7.36 16.73
C ALA A 306 -5.04 7.60 16.52
N ALA A 307 -4.30 7.72 17.62
CA ALA A 307 -2.90 8.09 17.60
C ALA A 307 -1.99 7.01 17.01
N ASP A 308 -0.93 7.47 16.35
CA ASP A 308 0.12 6.66 15.78
C ASP A 308 1.47 6.80 16.51
N TYR A 309 2.38 5.86 16.24
CA TYR A 309 3.78 5.96 16.64
C TYR A 309 4.72 5.40 15.58
N LYS A 310 5.97 5.89 15.62
CA LYS A 310 7.12 5.37 14.89
C LYS A 310 8.32 5.36 15.83
N LEU A 311 8.91 4.20 16.06
CA LEU A 311 10.00 3.96 17.01
C LEU A 311 11.18 3.31 16.29
N VAL A 312 12.39 3.69 16.71
CA VAL A 312 13.66 3.08 16.29
C VAL A 312 14.56 3.00 17.53
N HIS A 313 15.22 1.86 17.71
CA HIS A 313 16.20 1.64 18.77
C HIS A 313 17.42 0.93 18.20
N HIS A 314 18.60 1.49 18.43
CA HIS A 314 19.89 0.88 18.10
C HIS A 314 20.37 0.08 19.32
N ALA A 315 20.31 -1.24 19.21
CA ALA A 315 20.65 -2.14 20.30
C ALA A 315 22.17 -2.33 20.42
N LYS A 316 22.62 -2.71 21.62
CA LYS A 316 24.05 -2.94 21.93
C LYS A 316 24.69 -4.06 21.09
N ASN A 317 23.89 -4.95 20.51
CA ASN A 317 24.36 -6.05 19.64
C ASN A 317 24.57 -5.62 18.18
N GLY A 318 24.55 -4.31 17.88
CA GLY A 318 24.76 -3.77 16.53
C GLY A 318 23.54 -3.83 15.62
N ARG A 319 22.39 -4.35 16.08
CA ARG A 319 21.14 -4.39 15.32
C ARG A 319 20.26 -3.19 15.64
N SER A 320 19.40 -2.83 14.69
CA SER A 320 18.37 -1.81 14.88
C SER A 320 17.00 -2.45 14.88
N ALA A 321 16.26 -2.29 15.98
CA ALA A 321 14.86 -2.66 16.08
C ALA A 321 13.99 -1.44 15.78
N TYR A 322 12.89 -1.63 15.08
CA TYR A 322 11.98 -0.54 14.73
C TYR A 322 10.53 -0.99 14.61
N SER A 323 9.61 -0.06 14.79
CA SER A 323 8.19 -0.29 14.55
C SER A 323 7.88 -0.24 13.05
N PHE A 324 7.13 -1.21 12.56
CA PHE A 324 6.71 -1.34 11.17
C PHE A 324 5.21 -1.59 11.09
N CYS A 325 4.57 -0.99 10.08
CA CYS A 325 3.14 -1.15 9.80
C CYS A 325 2.26 -1.00 11.06
N MET A 326 2.50 0.05 11.86
CA MET A 326 1.73 0.36 13.07
C MET A 326 0.29 0.72 12.71
N CYS A 327 -0.70 0.01 13.25
CA CYS A 327 -2.12 0.07 12.98
C CYS A 327 -2.86 0.60 14.22
N PRO A 328 -3.30 1.88 14.23
CA PRO A 328 -4.11 2.41 15.32
C PRO A 328 -5.48 1.73 15.36
N GLY A 329 -5.98 1.45 16.57
CA GLY A 329 -7.29 0.86 16.82
C GLY A 329 -7.62 -0.24 15.84
N GLY A 330 -6.71 -1.21 15.72
CA GLY A 330 -6.72 -2.23 14.69
C GLY A 330 -6.60 -3.65 15.27
N THR A 331 -6.31 -4.59 14.38
CA THR A 331 -6.26 -6.03 14.67
C THR A 331 -4.98 -6.63 14.12
N VAL A 332 -4.34 -7.50 14.91
CA VAL A 332 -3.31 -8.40 14.40
C VAL A 332 -3.99 -9.51 13.60
N VAL A 333 -3.55 -9.73 12.36
CA VAL A 333 -4.20 -10.66 11.43
C VAL A 333 -3.30 -11.85 11.11
N ALA A 334 -3.91 -13.03 10.96
CA ALA A 334 -3.24 -14.20 10.41
C ALA A 334 -3.10 -14.03 8.89
N ALA A 335 -1.86 -13.98 8.42
CA ALA A 335 -1.51 -13.58 7.05
C ALA A 335 -0.77 -14.69 6.29
N THR A 336 -0.87 -15.94 6.73
CA THR A 336 -0.21 -17.06 6.05
C THR A 336 -0.81 -17.30 4.67
N SER A 337 0.02 -17.80 3.75
CA SER A 337 -0.37 -18.23 2.40
C SER A 337 0.03 -19.68 2.11
N GLU A 338 0.74 -20.33 3.02
CA GLU A 338 1.22 -21.70 2.86
C GLU A 338 0.67 -22.59 4.00
N PRO A 339 0.27 -23.85 3.72
CA PRO A 339 -0.14 -24.79 4.75
C PRO A 339 0.95 -25.03 5.80
N GLY A 340 0.53 -25.28 7.05
CA GLY A 340 1.44 -25.63 8.16
C GLY A 340 2.38 -24.49 8.58
N ARG A 341 1.97 -23.24 8.35
CA ARG A 341 2.77 -22.03 8.58
C ARG A 341 1.91 -20.92 9.17
N VAL A 342 2.50 -20.14 10.08
CA VAL A 342 1.88 -18.96 10.70
C VAL A 342 2.67 -17.70 10.33
N VAL A 343 1.94 -16.68 9.89
CA VAL A 343 2.45 -15.33 9.62
C VAL A 343 1.52 -14.35 10.28
N THR A 344 2.07 -13.31 10.93
CA THR A 344 1.29 -12.21 11.48
C THR A 344 1.46 -10.95 10.65
N ASN A 345 0.39 -10.17 10.52
CA ASN A 345 0.43 -8.80 10.02
C ASN A 345 -0.59 -7.96 10.80
N GLY A 346 -0.93 -6.75 10.34
CA GLY A 346 -1.86 -5.86 11.02
C GLY A 346 -2.77 -5.15 10.03
N MET A 347 -4.01 -4.93 10.45
CA MET A 347 -4.97 -4.11 9.72
C MET A 347 -5.69 -3.16 10.68
N SER A 348 -6.33 -2.14 10.13
CA SER A 348 -7.35 -1.36 10.84
C SER A 348 -8.52 -1.09 9.88
N GLN A 349 -9.71 -0.93 10.45
CA GLN A 349 -10.83 -0.34 9.72
C GLN A 349 -10.62 1.17 9.57
N TYR A 350 -11.37 1.81 8.68
CA TYR A 350 -11.31 3.27 8.51
C TYR A 350 -11.65 4.02 9.82
N SER A 351 -12.52 3.46 10.66
CA SER A 351 -12.85 4.03 11.97
C SER A 351 -11.70 3.98 12.99
N ARG A 352 -10.72 3.07 12.81
CA ARG A 352 -9.60 2.82 13.76
C ARG A 352 -10.07 2.77 15.22
N ASN A 353 -11.13 2.02 15.48
CA ASN A 353 -11.85 2.02 16.77
C ASN A 353 -11.79 0.67 17.50
N GLU A 354 -10.94 -0.27 17.07
CA GLU A 354 -10.68 -1.47 17.86
C GLU A 354 -9.93 -1.12 19.15
N ARG A 355 -9.98 -2.05 20.12
CA ARG A 355 -9.41 -1.82 21.46
C ARG A 355 -7.92 -1.53 21.45
N ASN A 356 -7.17 -2.16 20.56
CA ASN A 356 -5.70 -2.17 20.60
C ASN A 356 -5.07 -1.39 19.45
N ALA A 357 -3.98 -0.69 19.75
CA ALA A 357 -2.97 -0.34 18.78
C ALA A 357 -2.06 -1.56 18.57
N ASN A 358 -1.60 -1.80 17.34
CA ASN A 358 -0.61 -2.86 17.10
C ASN A 358 0.48 -2.43 16.11
N ALA A 359 1.69 -2.98 16.21
CA ALA A 359 2.77 -2.78 15.24
C ALA A 359 3.66 -4.01 15.14
N GLY A 360 4.32 -4.20 14.00
CA GLY A 360 5.47 -5.10 13.93
C GLY A 360 6.66 -4.46 14.64
N ILE A 361 7.21 -5.08 15.66
CA ILE A 361 8.52 -4.73 16.21
C ILE A 361 9.53 -5.68 15.56
N VAL A 362 10.29 -5.13 14.61
CA VAL A 362 11.10 -5.94 13.69
C VAL A 362 12.56 -5.54 13.74
N VAL A 363 13.43 -6.49 13.39
CA VAL A 363 14.87 -6.32 13.25
C VAL A 363 15.30 -6.67 11.84
N GLY A 364 16.21 -5.88 11.28
CA GLY A 364 16.79 -6.14 9.97
C GLY A 364 17.76 -7.33 9.99
N ILE A 365 17.61 -8.22 9.02
CA ILE A 365 18.51 -9.32 8.72
C ILE A 365 19.06 -9.18 7.30
N SER A 366 20.31 -9.60 7.12
CA SER A 366 21.08 -9.48 5.88
C SER A 366 21.50 -10.86 5.36
N PRO A 367 21.93 -10.99 4.09
CA PRO A 367 22.30 -12.29 3.51
C PRO A 367 23.27 -13.15 4.32
N GLU A 368 24.09 -12.54 5.17
CA GLU A 368 25.01 -13.22 6.09
C GLU A 368 24.26 -14.00 7.18
N ASP A 369 23.05 -13.58 7.54
CA ASP A 369 22.17 -14.25 8.51
C ASP A 369 21.45 -15.48 7.91
N PHE A 370 21.43 -15.58 6.57
CA PHE A 370 20.81 -16.68 5.82
C PHE A 370 21.70 -17.11 4.63
N PRO A 371 22.82 -17.79 4.91
CA PRO A 371 23.70 -18.32 3.86
C PRO A 371 22.95 -19.36 3.01
N GLY A 372 23.37 -19.51 1.75
CA GLY A 372 22.75 -20.43 0.78
C GLY A 372 22.56 -19.81 -0.60
N ASP A 373 21.68 -20.40 -1.41
CA ASP A 373 21.33 -19.91 -2.75
C ASP A 373 20.53 -18.60 -2.70
N VAL A 374 20.15 -18.06 -3.86
CA VAL A 374 19.37 -16.80 -3.96
C VAL A 374 18.03 -16.82 -3.23
N LEU A 375 17.46 -18.02 -2.97
CA LEU A 375 16.20 -18.21 -2.26
C LEU A 375 16.40 -18.56 -0.78
N ALA A 376 17.61 -18.55 -0.24
CA ALA A 376 17.89 -18.84 1.16
C ALA A 376 17.06 -17.99 2.16
N GLY A 377 16.74 -16.74 1.80
CA GLY A 377 15.85 -15.89 2.60
C GLY A 377 14.41 -16.40 2.65
N VAL A 378 13.90 -16.97 1.55
CA VAL A 378 12.57 -17.60 1.47
C VAL A 378 12.52 -18.86 2.34
N GLU A 379 13.59 -19.67 2.31
CA GLU A 379 13.69 -20.87 3.15
C GLU A 379 13.79 -20.54 4.64
N LEU A 380 14.54 -19.47 5.00
CA LEU A 380 14.53 -18.95 6.36
C LEU A 380 13.12 -18.54 6.81
N GLN A 381 12.38 -17.81 5.97
CA GLN A 381 11.00 -17.42 6.28
C GLN A 381 10.12 -18.65 6.52
N ARG A 382 10.16 -19.64 5.61
CA ARG A 382 9.38 -20.89 5.76
C ARG A 382 9.69 -21.61 7.06
N ARG A 383 10.97 -21.70 7.44
CA ARG A 383 11.39 -22.32 8.71
C ARG A 383 10.81 -21.59 9.92
N LEU A 384 10.89 -20.27 9.95
CA LEU A 384 10.33 -19.45 11.03
C LEU A 384 8.81 -19.59 11.13
N GLU A 385 8.12 -19.57 10.00
CA GLU A 385 6.67 -19.68 9.94
C GLU A 385 6.16 -21.07 10.35
N THR A 386 6.89 -22.13 9.99
CA THR A 386 6.60 -23.50 10.45
C THR A 386 6.87 -23.63 11.94
N ALA A 387 7.97 -23.07 12.45
CA ALA A 387 8.24 -23.07 13.89
C ALA A 387 7.14 -22.32 14.67
N ALA A 388 6.66 -21.20 14.15
CA ALA A 388 5.54 -20.46 14.73
C ALA A 388 4.24 -21.27 14.70
N TYR A 389 3.94 -21.98 13.60
CA TYR A 389 2.78 -22.87 13.52
C TYR A 389 2.82 -23.98 14.56
N VAL A 390 3.98 -24.64 14.73
CA VAL A 390 4.17 -25.68 15.74
C VAL A 390 4.02 -25.12 17.14
N ALA A 391 4.68 -24.00 17.44
CA ALA A 391 4.60 -23.33 18.75
C ALA A 391 3.18 -22.83 19.08
N GLY A 392 2.38 -22.49 18.07
CA GLY A 392 0.98 -22.13 18.21
C GLY A 392 0.03 -23.32 18.43
N GLY A 393 0.54 -24.57 18.42
CA GLY A 393 -0.28 -25.77 18.61
C GLY A 393 -0.74 -26.42 17.30
N SER A 394 -0.11 -26.12 16.17
CA SER A 394 -0.36 -26.74 14.86
C SER A 394 -1.82 -26.67 14.39
N ASN A 395 -2.49 -25.54 14.67
CA ASN A 395 -3.91 -25.32 14.35
C ASN A 395 -4.18 -23.88 13.83
N TYR A 396 -3.15 -23.21 13.33
CA TYR A 396 -3.16 -21.81 12.89
C TYR A 396 -3.37 -20.75 13.98
N ASN A 397 -3.43 -21.11 15.25
CA ASN A 397 -3.19 -20.14 16.32
C ASN A 397 -1.74 -19.63 16.23
N ALA A 398 -1.54 -18.36 16.59
CA ALA A 398 -0.21 -17.78 16.67
C ALA A 398 0.37 -17.95 18.08
N PRO A 399 1.68 -18.20 18.23
CA PRO A 399 2.33 -18.15 19.53
C PRO A 399 2.26 -16.71 20.06
N GLY A 400 1.86 -16.57 21.33
CA GLY A 400 1.70 -15.29 22.00
C GLY A 400 2.31 -15.30 23.39
N GLN A 401 2.90 -14.18 23.80
CA GLN A 401 3.47 -13.98 25.12
C GLN A 401 3.22 -12.54 25.58
N LEU A 402 3.00 -12.36 26.89
CA LEU A 402 2.99 -11.02 27.49
C LEU A 402 4.40 -10.42 27.47
N VAL A 403 4.48 -9.09 27.45
CA VAL A 403 5.76 -8.36 27.39
C VAL A 403 6.54 -8.46 28.72
N GLY A 404 5.82 -8.54 29.84
CA GLY A 404 6.36 -8.46 31.21
C GLY A 404 6.55 -9.79 31.89
#